data_AF-A0AAF0DZN1-F1
#
_entry.id   AF-A0AAF0DZN1-F1
#
_cell.length_a   1.000
_cell.length_b   1.000
_cell.length_c   1.000
_cell.angle_alpha   90.00
_cell.angle_beta   90.00
_cell.angle_gamma   90.00
#
_symmetry.space_group_name_H-M   'P 1'
#
loop_
_entity.id
_entity.type
_entity.pdbx_description
1 polymer ?
#
loop_
_entity_poly.entity_id
_entity_poly.type
_entity_poly.pdbx_seq_one_letter_code
_entity_poly.pdbx_strand_id
1 'polypeptide(L)'
;MVMLEKILSNKWNPVVKLAKMLLPAFTNNFNGQVELLDDLNDHWCAAPHKKERNWFIERTHDLALKRRLRITFISGDVHAGGCGVLFSGRNVAPSKDHRFMLAVITSAIVNAPPPPAVITIVNRLARKKHRTLFYAHTRENMLPLFQYDLEDKKQSNKYIIGARNWCAAYIDESTGELHFDLHVEKSKGSGETKVYSMKTPRPQYGAANKQGV
;
A
#
# COMPACT_ATOMS: atom_id res chain seq x y z
N MET A 1 7.46 9.19 -0.25
CA MET A 1 7.72 9.04 -1.69
C MET A 1 8.35 10.31 -2.25
N VAL A 2 7.61 11.37 -2.56
CA VAL A 2 8.16 12.61 -3.20
C VAL A 2 9.38 13.25 -2.50
N MET A 3 9.42 13.28 -1.17
CA MET A 3 10.60 13.81 -0.46
C MET A 3 11.83 12.90 -0.60
N LEU A 4 11.63 11.58 -0.58
CA LEU A 4 12.70 10.60 -0.73
C LEU A 4 13.22 10.61 -2.18
N GLU A 5 12.32 10.67 -3.16
CA GLU A 5 12.60 10.86 -4.59
C GLU A 5 13.45 12.12 -4.83
N LYS A 6 13.05 13.28 -4.29
CA LYS A 6 13.83 14.52 -4.40
C LYS A 6 15.20 14.44 -3.73
N ILE A 7 15.30 13.73 -2.61
CA ILE A 7 16.58 13.54 -1.92
C ILE A 7 17.50 12.64 -2.76
N LEU A 8 17.00 11.51 -3.27
CA LEU A 8 17.78 10.50 -3.99
C LEU A 8 18.13 10.90 -5.44
N SER A 9 17.28 11.70 -6.11
CA SER A 9 17.52 12.19 -7.47
C SER A 9 18.60 13.27 -7.56
N ASN A 10 18.91 13.97 -6.47
CA ASN A 10 19.96 14.98 -6.44
C ASN A 10 21.37 14.34 -6.33
N LYS A 11 22.01 14.11 -7.49
CA LYS A 11 23.36 13.52 -7.61
C LYS A 11 24.46 14.29 -6.85
N TRP A 12 24.24 15.57 -6.53
CA TRP A 12 25.19 16.43 -5.83
C TRP A 12 24.95 16.51 -4.31
N ASN A 13 23.94 15.80 -3.79
CA ASN A 13 23.66 15.79 -2.37
C ASN A 13 24.71 14.92 -1.62
N PRO A 14 25.47 15.48 -0.66
CA PRO A 14 26.50 14.73 0.08
C PRO A 14 25.91 13.53 0.86
N VAL A 15 24.64 13.61 1.27
CA VAL A 15 23.93 12.50 1.92
C VAL A 15 23.67 11.35 0.94
N VAL A 16 23.41 11.64 -0.34
CA VAL A 16 23.24 10.62 -1.37
C VAL A 16 24.57 9.95 -1.70
N LYS A 17 25.66 10.72 -1.81
CA LYS A 17 27.01 10.15 -1.97
C LYS A 17 27.38 9.24 -0.80
N LEU A 18 27.11 9.68 0.43
CA LEU A 18 27.40 8.90 1.64
C LEU A 18 26.52 7.63 1.72
N ALA A 19 25.23 7.74 1.37
CA ALA A 19 24.32 6.59 1.32
C ALA A 19 24.73 5.57 0.25
N LYS A 20 25.16 6.03 -0.94
CA LYS A 20 25.71 5.16 -1.99
C LYS A 20 27.02 4.49 -1.56
N MET A 21 27.86 5.18 -0.79
CA MET A 21 29.14 4.63 -0.30
C MET A 21 28.95 3.61 0.83
N LEU A 22 27.99 3.83 1.73
CA LEU A 22 27.76 2.99 2.92
C LEU A 22 26.75 1.87 2.70
N LEU A 23 25.92 1.93 1.66
CA LEU A 23 24.87 0.95 1.38
C LEU A 23 24.93 0.49 -0.09
N PRO A 24 25.86 -0.41 -0.44
CA PRO A 24 26.03 -0.92 -1.81
C PRO A 24 24.77 -1.59 -2.38
N ALA A 25 23.89 -2.10 -1.51
CA ALA A 25 22.58 -2.66 -1.85
C ALA A 25 21.60 -1.61 -2.43
N PHE A 26 21.97 -0.33 -2.45
CA PHE A 26 21.22 0.76 -3.09
C PHE A 26 21.83 1.16 -4.44
N THR A 27 22.72 0.38 -5.07
CA THR A 27 23.33 0.75 -6.36
C THR A 27 23.40 -0.44 -7.32
N ASN A 28 23.00 -0.26 -8.58
CA ASN A 28 23.07 -1.30 -9.60
C ASN A 28 24.43 -1.24 -10.35
N ASN A 29 25.02 -2.40 -10.63
CA ASN A 29 26.40 -2.54 -11.12
C ASN A 29 26.61 -2.13 -12.59
N PHE A 30 25.55 -1.79 -13.33
CA PHE A 30 25.63 -1.47 -14.77
C PHE A 30 25.68 0.04 -15.09
N ASN A 31 25.21 0.92 -14.21
CA ASN A 31 25.14 2.36 -14.49
C ASN A 31 25.29 3.29 -13.25
N GLY A 32 25.47 2.74 -12.04
CA GLY A 32 25.61 3.53 -10.81
C GLY A 32 24.33 4.27 -10.36
N GLN A 33 23.20 3.96 -10.99
CA GLN A 33 21.88 4.40 -10.53
C GLN A 33 21.41 3.49 -9.38
N VAL A 34 20.59 4.06 -8.52
CA VAL A 34 20.03 3.35 -7.37
C VAL A 34 18.82 2.60 -7.90
N GLU A 35 18.87 1.26 -7.98
CA GLU A 35 17.75 0.40 -8.44
C GLU A 35 16.45 0.75 -7.70
N LEU A 36 16.57 0.96 -6.39
CA LEU A 36 15.48 1.43 -5.56
C LEU A 36 14.88 2.78 -6.00
N LEU A 37 15.65 3.68 -6.62
CA LEU A 37 15.10 4.96 -7.10
C LEU A 37 14.20 4.77 -8.32
N ASP A 38 14.50 3.76 -9.15
CA ASP A 38 13.67 3.39 -10.30
C ASP A 38 12.34 2.82 -9.82
N ASP A 39 12.39 1.80 -8.95
CA ASP A 39 11.20 1.21 -8.30
C ASP A 39 10.34 2.28 -7.59
N LEU A 40 10.99 3.23 -6.92
CA LEU A 40 10.31 4.30 -6.22
C LEU A 40 9.60 5.29 -7.16
N ASN A 41 10.12 5.48 -8.37
CA ASN A 41 9.56 6.36 -9.38
C ASN A 41 8.42 5.70 -10.16
N ASP A 42 8.48 4.39 -10.38
CA ASP A 42 7.42 3.62 -11.05
C ASP A 42 6.17 3.42 -10.19
N HIS A 43 6.28 3.66 -8.88
CA HIS A 43 5.11 3.62 -8.01
C HIS A 43 4.08 4.69 -8.38
N TRP A 44 2.80 4.29 -8.43
CA TRP A 44 1.66 5.21 -8.68
C TRP A 44 1.54 6.40 -7.69
N CYS A 45 2.24 6.35 -6.55
CA CYS A 45 2.32 7.44 -5.56
C CYS A 45 3.49 8.41 -5.81
N ALA A 46 4.34 8.17 -6.81
CA ALA A 46 5.43 9.05 -7.23
C ALA A 46 4.88 10.32 -7.90
N ALA A 47 5.67 11.40 -7.91
CA ALA A 47 5.21 12.69 -8.40
C ALA A 47 4.62 12.65 -9.83
N PRO A 48 5.24 11.95 -10.81
CA PRO A 48 4.72 11.91 -12.19
C PRO A 48 3.34 11.27 -12.31
N HIS A 49 3.06 10.22 -11.54
CA HIS A 49 1.84 9.42 -11.65
C HIS A 49 0.66 9.94 -10.82
N LYS A 50 0.89 10.89 -9.90
CA LYS A 50 -0.14 11.37 -8.96
C LYS A 50 -1.40 11.90 -9.62
N LYS A 51 -1.28 12.61 -10.74
CA LYS A 51 -2.43 13.21 -11.42
C LYS A 51 -3.36 12.12 -11.95
N GLU A 52 -2.78 11.14 -12.64
CA GLU A 52 -3.52 9.98 -13.17
C GLU A 52 -4.08 9.11 -12.07
N ARG A 53 -3.26 8.75 -11.06
CA ARG A 53 -3.69 8.00 -9.89
C ARG A 53 -4.89 8.65 -9.22
N ASN A 54 -4.80 9.95 -8.95
CA ASN A 54 -5.88 10.66 -8.26
C ASN A 54 -7.16 10.66 -9.09
N TRP A 55 -7.07 10.95 -10.39
CA TRP A 55 -8.20 10.89 -11.30
C TRP A 55 -8.85 9.50 -11.30
N PHE A 56 -8.05 8.43 -11.36
CA PHE A 56 -8.54 7.06 -11.34
C PHE A 56 -9.28 6.74 -10.04
N ILE A 57 -8.70 7.11 -8.88
CA ILE A 57 -9.34 6.92 -7.58
C ILE A 57 -10.68 7.67 -7.51
N GLU A 58 -10.74 8.93 -7.95
CA GLU A 58 -12.00 9.69 -7.98
C GLU A 58 -13.06 9.03 -8.87
N ARG A 59 -12.68 8.52 -10.05
CA ARG A 59 -13.60 7.77 -10.93
C ARG A 59 -14.12 6.50 -10.26
N THR A 60 -13.29 5.80 -9.51
CA THR A 60 -13.76 4.63 -8.74
C THR A 60 -14.68 5.03 -7.59
N HIS A 61 -14.47 6.18 -6.92
CA HIS A 61 -15.41 6.70 -5.92
C HIS A 61 -16.78 7.02 -6.52
N ASP A 62 -16.78 7.64 -7.70
CA ASP A 62 -18.01 7.95 -8.45
C ASP A 62 -18.75 6.67 -8.83
N LEU A 63 -18.01 5.66 -9.32
CA LEU A 63 -18.56 4.37 -9.70
C LEU A 63 -19.15 3.63 -8.49
N ALA A 64 -18.40 3.59 -7.38
CA ALA A 64 -18.84 2.99 -6.13
C ALA A 64 -20.17 3.58 -5.66
N LEU A 65 -20.30 4.91 -5.68
CA LEU A 65 -21.52 5.59 -5.29
C LEU A 65 -22.69 5.34 -6.27
N LYS A 66 -22.44 5.47 -7.57
CA LYS A 66 -23.48 5.33 -8.62
C LYS A 66 -24.02 3.91 -8.78
N ARG A 67 -23.22 2.90 -8.44
CA ARG A 67 -23.55 1.48 -8.61
C ARG A 67 -23.66 0.72 -7.29
N ARG A 68 -23.45 1.41 -6.16
CA ARG A 68 -23.47 0.82 -4.82
C ARG A 68 -22.48 -0.35 -4.69
N LEU A 69 -21.23 -0.11 -5.11
CA LEU A 69 -20.17 -1.14 -5.16
C LEU A 69 -19.10 -0.90 -4.09
N ARG A 70 -18.73 -1.96 -3.36
CA ARG A 70 -17.49 -1.95 -2.60
C ARG A 70 -16.32 -2.29 -3.52
N ILE A 71 -15.38 -1.37 -3.68
CA ILE A 71 -14.19 -1.54 -4.54
C ILE A 71 -12.95 -1.69 -3.65
N THR A 72 -12.08 -2.61 -4.02
CA THR A 72 -10.75 -2.81 -3.44
C THR A 72 -9.75 -2.91 -4.59
N PHE A 73 -8.59 -2.28 -4.43
CA PHE A 73 -7.45 -2.46 -5.33
C PHE A 73 -6.58 -3.60 -4.83
N ILE A 74 -6.17 -4.50 -5.73
CA ILE A 74 -5.18 -5.52 -5.46
C ILE A 74 -4.02 -5.25 -6.42
N SER A 75 -2.83 -4.99 -5.90
CA SER A 75 -1.63 -4.71 -6.67
C SER A 75 -0.44 -5.51 -6.14
N GLY A 76 0.64 -5.56 -6.91
CA GLY A 76 1.85 -6.31 -6.57
C GLY A 76 3.13 -5.71 -7.11
N ASP A 77 4.07 -6.57 -7.54
CA ASP A 77 5.36 -6.22 -8.16
C ASP A 77 6.43 -5.64 -7.22
N VAL A 78 6.04 -5.15 -6.04
CA VAL A 78 6.96 -4.46 -5.11
C VAL A 78 7.71 -5.38 -4.12
N HIS A 79 7.62 -6.70 -4.31
CA HIS A 79 8.28 -7.74 -3.50
C HIS A 79 7.98 -7.67 -1.99
N ALA A 80 6.91 -7.00 -1.62
CA ALA A 80 6.49 -6.77 -0.23
C ALA A 80 4.99 -6.99 -0.06
N GLY A 81 4.55 -7.10 1.19
CA GLY A 81 3.15 -7.22 1.57
C GLY A 81 2.67 -6.04 2.40
N GLY A 82 1.41 -5.66 2.27
CA GLY A 82 0.82 -4.58 3.07
C GLY A 82 -0.57 -4.19 2.59
N CYS A 83 -1.13 -3.13 3.18
CA CYS A 83 -2.43 -2.62 2.73
C CYS A 83 -2.61 -1.14 3.02
N GLY A 84 -2.98 -0.39 1.99
CA GLY A 84 -3.50 0.96 2.11
C GLY A 84 -5.00 0.97 2.36
N VAL A 85 -5.50 2.08 2.89
CA VAL A 85 -6.93 2.35 3.02
C VAL A 85 -7.23 3.79 2.61
N LEU A 86 -8.19 3.94 1.71
CA LEU A 86 -8.83 5.19 1.32
C LEU A 86 -10.14 5.32 2.11
N PHE A 87 -10.49 6.52 2.58
CA PHE A 87 -11.72 6.76 3.35
C PHE A 87 -12.06 8.26 3.44
N SER A 88 -13.32 8.62 3.66
CA SER A 88 -13.79 10.01 3.75
C SER A 88 -13.30 10.70 5.04
N GLY A 89 -13.27 9.98 6.16
CA GLY A 89 -12.87 10.51 7.48
C GLY A 89 -13.23 9.57 8.63
N ARG A 90 -12.82 9.91 9.86
CA ARG A 90 -13.06 9.05 11.04
C ARG A 90 -14.53 9.02 11.50
N ASN A 91 -15.34 9.96 11.04
CA ASN A 91 -16.74 10.12 11.47
C ASN A 91 -17.72 9.35 10.57
N VAL A 92 -17.24 8.66 9.53
CA VAL A 92 -18.07 7.88 8.61
C VAL A 92 -17.73 6.41 8.82
N ALA A 93 -18.74 5.61 9.15
CA ALA A 93 -18.57 4.16 9.27
C ALA A 93 -18.17 3.56 7.91
N PRO A 94 -17.19 2.64 7.85
CA PRO A 94 -16.75 2.03 6.59
C PRO A 94 -17.89 1.48 5.71
N SER A 95 -18.92 0.88 6.30
CA SER A 95 -20.09 0.36 5.56
C SER A 95 -20.90 1.45 4.85
N LYS A 96 -20.92 2.67 5.41
CA LYS A 96 -21.64 3.85 4.90
C LYS A 96 -20.74 4.80 4.10
N ASP A 97 -19.47 4.46 3.91
CA ASP A 97 -18.51 5.28 3.19
C ASP A 97 -18.24 4.71 1.79
N HIS A 98 -18.74 5.37 0.75
CA HIS A 98 -18.46 4.97 -0.64
C HIS A 98 -16.99 5.19 -1.04
N ARG A 99 -16.25 6.00 -0.28
CA ARG A 99 -14.81 6.22 -0.47
C ARG A 99 -13.94 5.22 0.28
N PHE A 100 -14.53 4.39 1.13
CA PHE A 100 -13.80 3.33 1.83
C PHE A 100 -13.35 2.25 0.84
N MET A 101 -12.05 2.19 0.56
CA MET A 101 -11.47 1.22 -0.36
C MET A 101 -10.15 0.73 0.21
N LEU A 102 -9.92 -0.58 0.18
CA LEU A 102 -8.60 -1.12 0.49
C LEU A 102 -7.71 -1.08 -0.75
N ALA A 103 -6.41 -0.97 -0.52
CA ALA A 103 -5.37 -1.13 -1.52
C ALA A 103 -4.41 -2.20 -1.04
N VAL A 104 -4.78 -3.47 -1.29
CA VAL A 104 -4.02 -4.66 -0.88
C VAL A 104 -2.77 -4.75 -1.74
N ILE A 105 -1.62 -4.86 -1.08
CA ILE A 105 -0.31 -5.03 -1.70
C ILE A 105 0.12 -6.47 -1.44
N THR A 106 0.25 -7.25 -2.50
CA THR A 106 0.69 -8.64 -2.45
C THR A 106 1.63 -8.93 -3.62
N SER A 107 2.73 -9.64 -3.38
CA SER A 107 3.75 -9.88 -4.41
C SER A 107 4.13 -11.35 -4.47
N ALA A 108 4.27 -11.87 -5.70
CA ALA A 108 4.45 -13.29 -5.97
C ALA A 108 5.60 -13.94 -5.17
N ILE A 109 5.35 -15.18 -4.73
CA ILE A 109 6.21 -15.99 -3.86
C ILE A 109 7.62 -16.23 -4.43
N VAL A 110 7.85 -16.04 -5.72
CA VAL A 110 9.15 -16.33 -6.34
C VAL A 110 10.23 -15.28 -6.02
N ASN A 111 9.85 -14.02 -5.79
CA ASN A 111 10.82 -12.93 -5.70
C ASN A 111 11.49 -12.85 -4.33
N ALA A 112 12.75 -12.39 -4.31
CA ALA A 112 13.44 -12.09 -3.07
C ALA A 112 12.87 -10.78 -2.48
N PRO A 113 12.59 -10.72 -1.17
CA PRO A 113 12.08 -9.50 -0.56
C PRO A 113 13.13 -8.38 -0.61
N PRO A 114 12.72 -7.10 -0.58
CA PRO A 114 13.64 -5.98 -0.49
C PRO A 114 14.52 -6.06 0.77
N PRO A 115 15.72 -5.45 0.76
CA PRO A 115 16.59 -5.43 1.92
C PRO A 115 15.90 -4.87 3.19
N PRO A 116 16.17 -5.39 4.40
CA PRO A 116 15.50 -4.96 5.64
C PRO A 116 15.57 -3.45 5.93
N ALA A 117 16.67 -2.80 5.53
CA ALA A 117 16.84 -1.35 5.64
C ALA A 117 15.80 -0.57 4.80
N VAL A 118 15.53 -1.05 3.57
CA VAL A 118 14.50 -0.47 2.69
C VAL A 118 13.13 -0.63 3.32
N ILE A 119 12.79 -1.82 3.81
CA ILE A 119 11.52 -2.11 4.51
C ILE A 119 11.31 -1.16 5.70
N THR A 120 12.36 -0.89 6.47
CA THR A 120 12.31 0.04 7.61
C THR A 120 12.04 1.48 7.17
N ILE A 121 12.68 1.93 6.08
CA ILE A 121 12.45 3.27 5.53
C ILE A 121 11.01 3.42 5.02
N VAL A 122 10.50 2.46 4.24
CA VAL A 122 9.12 2.53 3.73
C VAL A 122 8.08 2.47 4.85
N ASN A 123 8.33 1.68 5.91
CA ASN A 123 7.49 1.68 7.11
C ASN A 123 7.48 3.05 7.83
N ARG A 124 8.62 3.74 7.88
CA ARG A 124 8.68 5.10 8.44
C ARG A 124 7.89 6.09 7.59
N LEU A 125 7.94 5.95 6.27
CA LEU A 125 7.19 6.78 5.32
C LEU A 125 5.67 6.49 5.37
N ALA A 126 5.27 5.22 5.56
CA ALA A 126 3.89 4.79 5.70
C ALA A 126 3.14 5.50 6.84
N ARG A 127 3.85 5.98 7.87
CA ARG A 127 3.28 6.77 8.98
C ARG A 127 2.90 8.20 8.58
N LYS A 128 3.39 8.70 7.43
CA LYS A 128 3.12 10.06 6.98
C LYS A 128 1.82 10.08 6.19
N LYS A 129 0.97 11.06 6.52
CA LYS A 129 -0.27 11.29 5.78
C LYS A 129 0.05 11.73 4.35
N HIS A 130 -0.44 10.98 3.39
CA HIS A 130 -0.45 11.41 2.00
C HIS A 130 -1.74 12.24 1.79
N ARG A 131 -1.57 13.43 1.20
CA ARG A 131 -2.61 14.49 1.18
C ARG A 131 -3.11 14.78 -0.23
N THR A 132 -2.81 13.92 -1.21
CA THR A 132 -3.06 14.26 -2.62
C THR A 132 -4.53 14.25 -2.96
N LEU A 133 -5.39 13.60 -2.18
CA LEU A 133 -6.83 13.52 -2.42
C LEU A 133 -7.68 14.33 -1.43
N PHE A 134 -7.06 15.23 -0.65
CA PHE A 134 -7.79 16.01 0.35
C PHE A 134 -8.84 16.93 -0.29
N TYR A 135 -8.59 17.42 -1.51
CA TYR A 135 -9.57 18.21 -2.27
C TYR A 135 -10.81 17.40 -2.65
N ALA A 136 -10.68 16.08 -2.79
CA ALA A 136 -11.77 15.15 -3.10
C ALA A 136 -12.37 14.52 -1.82
N HIS A 137 -12.16 15.15 -0.67
CA HIS A 137 -12.60 14.67 0.64
C HIS A 137 -12.18 13.24 0.96
N THR A 138 -11.04 12.78 0.40
CA THR A 138 -10.51 11.44 0.65
C THR A 138 -9.20 11.55 1.43
N ARG A 139 -9.11 10.74 2.48
CA ARG A 139 -7.90 10.48 3.24
C ARG A 139 -7.35 9.11 2.87
N GLU A 140 -6.04 8.97 2.95
CA GLU A 140 -5.36 7.71 2.68
C GLU A 140 -4.32 7.44 3.76
N ASN A 141 -4.29 6.20 4.25
CA ASN A 141 -3.34 5.73 5.27
C ASN A 141 -2.92 4.29 4.96
N MET A 142 -1.89 3.80 5.63
CA MET A 142 -1.55 2.37 5.66
C MET A 142 -2.20 1.70 6.87
N LEU A 143 -2.69 0.46 6.69
CA LEU A 143 -3.18 -0.38 7.77
C LEU A 143 -2.00 -0.99 8.56
N PRO A 144 -2.02 -0.93 9.91
CA PRO A 144 -0.96 -1.49 10.74
C PRO A 144 -1.15 -3.00 10.96
N LEU A 145 -1.09 -3.79 9.88
CA LEU A 145 -1.35 -5.24 9.91
C LEU A 145 -0.32 -6.02 10.73
N PHE A 146 0.94 -5.61 10.68
CA PHE A 146 2.08 -6.39 11.19
C PHE A 146 2.46 -5.97 12.61
N GLN A 147 1.50 -6.00 13.55
CA GLN A 147 1.77 -5.69 14.96
C GLN A 147 2.78 -6.68 15.58
N TYR A 148 2.69 -7.92 15.12
CA TYR A 148 3.58 -9.03 15.44
C TYR A 148 4.24 -9.53 14.15
N ASP A 149 5.50 -9.94 14.25
CA ASP A 149 6.23 -10.54 13.13
C ASP A 149 5.82 -12.00 12.89
N LEU A 150 6.57 -12.69 12.02
CA LEU A 150 6.32 -14.07 11.61
C LEU A 150 6.57 -15.09 12.72
N GLU A 151 7.22 -14.69 13.81
CA GLU A 151 7.52 -15.49 15.01
C GLU A 151 6.70 -15.03 16.23
N ASP A 152 5.64 -14.23 16.01
CA ASP A 152 4.77 -13.70 17.07
C ASP A 152 5.46 -12.73 18.04
N LYS A 153 6.61 -12.17 17.64
CA LYS A 153 7.29 -11.12 18.41
C LYS A 153 6.78 -9.75 18.00
N LYS A 154 6.63 -8.86 18.99
CA LYS A 154 6.16 -7.50 18.78
C LYS A 154 7.20 -6.69 18.00
N GLN A 155 6.76 -5.95 16.97
CA GLN A 155 7.67 -5.15 16.13
C GLN A 155 7.19 -3.70 15.91
N SER A 156 8.12 -2.86 15.46
CA SER A 156 7.86 -1.44 15.15
C SER A 156 7.44 -1.19 13.69
N ASN A 157 7.82 -2.10 12.79
CA ASN A 157 7.47 -2.08 11.37
C ASN A 157 6.10 -2.75 11.17
N LYS A 158 5.04 -1.95 11.26
CA LYS A 158 3.65 -2.45 11.32
C LYS A 158 2.91 -2.42 9.99
N TYR A 159 3.45 -1.79 8.95
CA TYR A 159 2.68 -1.40 7.75
C TYR A 159 3.06 -2.18 6.50
N ILE A 160 4.34 -2.49 6.34
CA ILE A 160 4.88 -3.21 5.19
C ILE A 160 5.76 -4.34 5.70
N ILE A 161 5.61 -5.53 5.13
CA ILE A 161 6.45 -6.70 5.41
C ILE A 161 7.28 -7.08 4.17
N GLY A 162 8.57 -7.30 4.36
CA GLY A 162 9.47 -7.80 3.34
C GLY A 162 9.57 -9.32 3.43
N ALA A 163 8.61 -10.03 2.86
CA ALA A 163 8.59 -11.48 2.78
C ALA A 163 7.69 -11.92 1.63
N ARG A 164 7.97 -13.13 1.12
CA ARG A 164 7.16 -13.77 0.08
C ARG A 164 5.74 -13.95 0.59
N ASN A 165 4.75 -13.62 -0.24
CA ASN A 165 3.36 -13.66 0.18
C ASN A 165 2.42 -13.95 -0.98
N TRP A 166 1.17 -14.22 -0.64
CA TRP A 166 0.05 -14.27 -1.58
C TRP A 166 -1.22 -13.87 -0.82
N CYS A 167 -2.26 -13.48 -1.56
CA CYS A 167 -3.52 -13.05 -0.97
C CYS A 167 -4.67 -13.96 -1.43
N ALA A 168 -5.39 -14.55 -0.47
CA ALA A 168 -6.68 -15.15 -0.71
C ALA A 168 -7.76 -14.08 -0.56
N ALA A 169 -8.71 -14.00 -1.49
CA ALA A 169 -9.86 -13.12 -1.38
C ALA A 169 -11.15 -13.92 -1.50
N TYR A 170 -12.09 -13.73 -0.59
CA TYR A 170 -13.36 -14.46 -0.57
C TYR A 170 -14.47 -13.61 0.08
N ILE A 171 -15.71 -13.93 -0.26
CA ILE A 171 -16.89 -13.29 0.35
C ILE A 171 -17.37 -14.19 1.48
N ASP A 172 -17.58 -13.59 2.65
CA ASP A 172 -18.36 -14.24 3.71
C ASP A 172 -19.84 -14.05 3.39
N GLU A 173 -20.48 -15.11 2.93
CA GLU A 173 -21.90 -15.10 2.52
C GLU A 173 -22.85 -14.72 3.67
N SER A 174 -22.47 -14.96 4.92
CA SER A 174 -23.33 -14.67 6.08
C SER A 174 -23.41 -13.16 6.38
N THR A 175 -22.30 -12.45 6.15
CA THR A 175 -22.18 -11.01 6.44
C THR A 175 -22.20 -10.14 5.18
N GLY A 176 -21.88 -10.73 4.03
CA GLY A 176 -21.59 -10.05 2.77
C GLY A 176 -20.29 -9.23 2.81
N GLU A 177 -19.41 -9.49 3.79
CA GLU A 177 -18.09 -8.88 3.87
C GLU A 177 -17.13 -9.53 2.87
N LEU A 178 -16.28 -8.73 2.25
CA LEU A 178 -15.20 -9.22 1.41
C LEU A 178 -13.93 -9.30 2.25
N HIS A 179 -13.42 -10.51 2.44
CA HIS A 179 -12.24 -10.86 3.21
C HIS A 179 -11.01 -10.97 2.32
N PHE A 180 -9.86 -10.61 2.88
CA PHE A 180 -8.56 -10.72 2.28
C PHE A 180 -7.59 -11.28 3.32
N ASP A 181 -7.07 -12.46 3.05
CA ASP A 181 -6.08 -13.12 3.89
C ASP A 181 -4.71 -13.01 3.21
N LEU A 182 -3.82 -12.22 3.79
CA LEU A 182 -2.44 -12.10 3.33
C LEU A 182 -1.60 -13.19 4.00
N HIS A 183 -1.29 -14.23 3.23
CA HIS A 183 -0.43 -15.33 3.64
C HIS A 183 1.03 -14.95 3.41
N VAL A 184 1.80 -14.83 4.48
CA VAL A 184 3.21 -14.45 4.43
C VAL A 184 4.07 -15.65 4.83
N GLU A 185 4.99 -16.05 3.94
CA GLU A 185 5.89 -17.18 4.16
C GLU A 185 6.81 -16.91 5.37
N LYS A 186 6.86 -17.85 6.32
CA LYS A 186 7.67 -17.72 7.55
C LYS A 186 9.17 -17.85 7.25
N SER A 187 9.52 -18.80 6.40
CA SER A 187 10.89 -19.01 5.93
C SER A 187 10.89 -19.56 4.51
N LYS A 188 11.88 -19.16 3.72
CA LYS A 188 11.96 -19.43 2.28
C LYS A 188 11.90 -20.94 2.00
N GLY A 189 10.87 -21.37 1.28
CA GLY A 189 10.68 -22.75 0.85
C GLY A 189 10.12 -23.68 1.93
N SER A 190 9.70 -23.16 3.08
CA SER A 190 9.12 -24.00 4.15
C SER A 190 7.70 -24.48 3.85
N GLY A 191 6.97 -23.77 3.00
CA GLY A 191 5.53 -24.00 2.80
C GLY A 191 4.66 -23.52 3.97
N GLU A 192 5.26 -23.00 5.05
CA GLU A 192 4.51 -22.44 6.18
C GLU A 192 4.26 -20.95 6.00
N THR A 193 3.01 -20.53 6.22
CA THR A 193 2.62 -19.12 6.15
C THR A 193 1.96 -18.65 7.43
N LYS A 194 2.20 -17.39 7.80
CA LYS A 194 1.40 -16.65 8.78
C LYS A 194 0.38 -15.77 8.07
N VAL A 195 -0.85 -15.76 8.58
CA VAL A 195 -1.97 -15.02 7.96
C VAL A 195 -2.17 -13.66 8.64
N TYR A 196 -2.28 -12.62 7.83
CA TYR A 196 -2.70 -11.29 8.24
C TYR A 196 -3.96 -10.89 7.47
N SER A 197 -5.10 -10.86 8.16
CA SER A 197 -6.40 -10.64 7.53
C SER A 197 -6.84 -9.18 7.55
N MET A 198 -7.55 -8.76 6.50
CA MET A 198 -8.31 -7.52 6.44
C MET A 198 -9.64 -7.76 5.74
N LYS A 199 -10.59 -6.86 5.94
CA LYS A 199 -11.93 -7.00 5.34
C LYS A 199 -12.52 -5.68 4.94
N THR A 200 -13.43 -5.74 3.98
CA THR A 200 -14.29 -4.61 3.61
C THR A 200 -15.75 -4.95 3.84
N PRO A 201 -16.53 -4.03 4.42
CA PRO A 201 -17.92 -4.29 4.69
C PRO A 201 -18.75 -4.17 3.41
N ARG A 202 -19.86 -4.93 3.39
CA ARG A 202 -20.95 -4.75 2.43
C ARG A 202 -21.35 -3.26 2.32
N PRO A 203 -21.57 -2.72 1.12
CA PRO A 203 -21.94 -1.33 0.94
C PRO A 203 -23.38 -1.04 1.45
N GLN A 204 -23.48 -0.12 2.40
CA GLN A 204 -24.73 0.33 3.05
C GLN A 204 -25.05 1.81 2.80
N TYR A 205 -24.29 2.49 1.96
CA TYR A 205 -24.60 3.85 1.50
C TYR A 205 -25.64 3.84 0.37
N GLY A 206 -26.45 4.90 0.30
CA GLY A 206 -27.40 5.11 -0.80
C GLY A 206 -26.71 5.50 -2.10
N ALA A 207 -27.39 5.29 -3.24
CA ALA A 207 -26.99 5.95 -4.47
C ALA A 207 -27.14 7.47 -4.30
N ALA A 208 -26.32 8.26 -4.99
CA ALA A 208 -26.54 9.70 -5.04
C ALA A 208 -27.98 9.96 -5.51
N ASN A 209 -28.78 10.65 -4.68
CA ASN A 209 -30.08 11.14 -5.13
C ASN A 209 -29.84 11.96 -6.40
N LYS A 210 -30.62 11.72 -7.46
CA LYS A 210 -30.59 12.49 -8.72
C LYS A 210 -31.09 13.94 -8.53
N GLN A 211 -30.93 14.54 -7.36
CA GLN A 211 -31.43 15.88 -7.05
C GLN A 211 -30.31 16.71 -6.41
N GLY A 212 -29.74 17.61 -7.24
CA GLY A 212 -29.21 18.94 -6.93
C GLY A 212 -28.03 19.03 -5.93
N VAL A 213 -26.84 19.42 -6.40
CA VAL A 213 -26.50 20.80 -6.81
C VAL A 213 -25.60 20.73 -8.04
#